data_AF-A0A6J0X5H2-F1
#
_entry.id   AF-A0A6J0X5H2-F1
#
_cell.length_a   1.000
_cell.length_b   1.000
_cell.length_c   1.000
_cell.angle_alpha   90.00
_cell.angle_beta   90.00
_cell.angle_gamma   90.00
#
_symmetry.space_group_name_H-M   'P 1'
#
loop_
_entity.id
_entity.type
_entity.pdbx_description
1 polymer ?
#
loop_
_entity_poly.entity_id
_entity_poly.type
_entity_poly.pdbx_seq_one_letter_code
_entity_poly.pdbx_strand_id
1 'polypeptide(L)'
;MSSRSKRESRGSTRGKRESESRSSSARVKRERDREREPEAPSSRGSPVRVKREVEPASAREAPAPVVPAVRVKREREADEDSEPEREQRMAAWILRTGGAATARTWIPLTGVCWTLTLRNCVPSPSRTSMHMLVWCVASIFKYVLKPTFTKQQIANLDKQAKLSRAYDGTTYLPGIVGLNNIKANDYANAVLQALSNVPPLRNYFLEEDNYKNIKRPPGDIMFLLVQRFGELMRKLWNPRNFKAHVSPHEMLQAVVLCSKKTFQITKQGDGVDFLSWFLNALHSALGGTKKKKKTIVTDVFQGSMRIFTKKLPHPDLPAEEKEQLLHNDEYQETMVESTFMYLTLDLPTAPLYKDEKEQLIIPQVPLFNILAKFNGITEKEYKTYKENFLKRFQLTKLPPYLIFCIKRFTKNNFFVEKNPTIVNFPITNVDLREYLSEEVQAVHKNTTYDLIANIVHDGKPSEGSYRIHVLHHGTGKWYELQDLQVTDILPQMITLSEAYIQIWKRRDNDETNQQGA
;
A
#
# COMPACT_ATOMS: atom_id res chain seq x y z
N MET A 1 -7.22 -30.32 50.74
CA MET A 1 -8.34 -30.40 51.69
C MET A 1 -9.49 -29.57 51.15
N SER A 2 -10.64 -30.23 51.00
CA SER A 2 -11.88 -29.77 50.35
C SER A 2 -12.66 -28.78 51.23
N SER A 3 -13.17 -27.66 50.73
CA SER A 3 -14.60 -27.41 50.41
C SER A 3 -15.18 -26.25 51.23
N ARG A 4 -15.81 -25.22 50.62
CA ARG A 4 -17.26 -24.85 50.64
C ARG A 4 -17.31 -23.31 50.85
N SER A 5 -18.37 -22.55 50.63
CA SER A 5 -19.53 -22.49 49.71
C SER A 5 -20.34 -21.26 50.15
N LYS A 6 -20.82 -20.48 49.17
CA LYS A 6 -21.82 -19.39 49.17
C LYS A 6 -23.04 -19.45 50.13
N ARG A 7 -23.62 -18.23 50.30
CA ARG A 7 -25.05 -17.81 50.51
C ARG A 7 -25.59 -17.90 51.96
N GLU A 8 -26.45 -17.01 52.51
CA GLU A 8 -27.61 -16.21 52.04
C GLU A 8 -27.96 -15.13 53.12
N SER A 9 -28.36 -13.88 52.82
CA SER A 9 -29.71 -13.28 52.66
C SER A 9 -30.58 -13.03 53.93
N ARG A 10 -31.16 -11.80 54.02
CA ARG A 10 -32.30 -11.23 54.80
C ARG A 10 -31.91 -9.79 55.18
N GLY A 11 -32.59 -8.68 54.87
CA GLY A 11 -33.94 -8.35 54.45
C GLY A 11 -34.47 -7.26 55.40
N SER A 12 -34.70 -6.02 54.94
CA SER A 12 -35.56 -5.05 55.65
C SER A 12 -35.98 -3.87 54.76
N THR A 13 -37.13 -3.32 55.12
CA THR A 13 -38.17 -2.68 54.33
C THR A 13 -38.22 -1.14 54.45
N ARG A 14 -38.59 -0.49 53.34
CA ARG A 14 -39.67 0.52 53.19
C ARG A 14 -39.74 1.69 54.18
N GLY A 15 -39.52 2.92 53.69
CA GLY A 15 -39.82 4.18 54.40
C GLY A 15 -39.98 5.40 53.47
N LYS A 16 -41.26 5.75 53.23
CA LYS A 16 -41.90 7.04 52.91
C LYS A 16 -41.14 8.22 52.25
N ARG A 17 -41.79 8.71 51.19
CA ARG A 17 -41.74 10.04 50.58
C ARG A 17 -42.63 11.03 51.36
N GLU A 18 -42.18 12.27 51.50
CA GLU A 18 -42.92 13.55 51.64
C GLU A 18 -41.88 14.63 51.27
N SER A 19 -41.96 15.27 50.10
CA SER A 19 -42.72 16.49 49.77
C SER A 19 -42.24 17.74 50.52
N GLU A 20 -41.49 18.60 49.84
CA GLU A 20 -41.78 20.03 49.84
C GLU A 20 -41.18 20.72 48.61
N SER A 21 -41.91 21.72 48.16
CA SER A 21 -41.83 22.39 46.87
C SER A 21 -41.74 23.89 47.10
N ARG A 22 -41.25 24.60 46.06
CA ARG A 22 -41.18 26.06 45.85
C ARG A 22 -39.82 26.65 46.28
N SER A 23 -39.09 27.39 45.46
CA SER A 23 -39.56 28.40 44.49
C SER A 23 -38.50 28.70 43.41
N SER A 24 -39.01 28.94 42.19
CA SER A 24 -38.56 29.86 41.13
C SER A 24 -37.08 30.28 41.01
N SER A 25 -36.47 30.00 39.86
CA SER A 25 -35.36 30.80 39.32
C SER A 25 -35.40 30.86 37.79
N ALA A 26 -35.00 32.03 37.30
CA ALA A 26 -35.38 32.64 36.05
C ALA A 26 -34.72 32.04 34.80
N ARG A 27 -35.46 32.15 33.71
CA ARG A 27 -35.10 31.80 32.33
C ARG A 27 -34.23 32.92 31.75
N VAL A 28 -32.92 32.73 31.65
CA VAL A 28 -32.01 33.65 30.94
C VAL A 28 -31.68 33.09 29.57
N LYS A 29 -32.17 33.77 28.52
CA LYS A 29 -31.76 33.66 27.12
C LYS A 29 -30.32 34.18 27.00
N ARG A 30 -29.43 33.43 26.35
CA ARG A 30 -28.13 33.95 25.90
C ARG A 30 -28.31 34.66 24.56
N GLU A 31 -28.04 35.95 24.60
CA GLU A 31 -27.92 36.87 23.47
C GLU A 31 -26.59 36.63 22.75
N ARG A 32 -26.56 36.95 21.46
CA ARG A 32 -25.51 36.59 20.51
C ARG A 32 -24.91 37.90 20.01
N ASP A 33 -23.75 38.27 20.56
CA ASP A 33 -23.06 39.51 20.21
C ASP A 33 -22.43 39.43 18.80
N ARG A 34 -22.78 40.43 17.98
CA ARG A 34 -22.16 40.79 16.70
C ARG A 34 -21.66 42.24 16.84
N GLU A 35 -20.36 42.44 16.86
CA GLU A 35 -19.68 43.74 16.67
C GLU A 35 -19.03 43.70 15.28
N ARG A 36 -19.55 44.43 14.27
CA ARG A 36 -19.31 45.85 13.89
C ARG A 36 -17.89 46.14 13.41
N GLU A 37 -17.72 46.12 12.08
CA GLU A 37 -16.61 46.74 11.35
C GLU A 37 -16.75 48.28 11.32
N PRO A 38 -15.64 49.05 11.25
CA PRO A 38 -15.68 50.50 11.11
C PRO A 38 -15.64 50.97 9.65
N GLU A 39 -16.53 51.91 9.31
CA GLU A 39 -16.58 52.67 8.05
C GLU A 39 -15.49 53.76 8.00
N ALA A 40 -14.95 54.02 6.80
CA ALA A 40 -14.06 55.14 6.47
C ALA A 40 -14.80 56.22 5.65
N PRO A 41 -14.40 57.51 5.71
CA PRO A 41 -15.23 58.62 5.29
C PRO A 41 -15.10 58.99 3.80
N SER A 42 -16.20 59.52 3.25
CA SER A 42 -16.29 60.10 1.91
C SER A 42 -15.84 61.56 1.86
N SER A 43 -15.11 61.95 0.80
CA SER A 43 -15.01 63.35 0.36
C SER A 43 -15.20 63.45 -1.15
N ARG A 44 -16.15 64.31 -1.56
CA ARG A 44 -16.43 64.70 -2.96
C ARG A 44 -15.51 65.85 -3.39
N GLY A 45 -15.08 65.83 -4.66
CA GLY A 45 -14.51 66.97 -5.38
C GLY A 45 -14.41 66.64 -6.88
N SER A 46 -15.09 67.43 -7.72
CA SER A 46 -15.36 67.18 -9.15
C SER A 46 -14.25 67.74 -10.10
N PRO A 47 -14.44 67.89 -11.43
CA PRO A 47 -13.75 67.12 -12.47
C PRO A 47 -12.80 67.94 -13.37
N VAL A 48 -11.83 67.30 -14.05
CA VAL A 48 -11.03 67.96 -15.11
C VAL A 48 -10.99 67.15 -16.42
N ARG A 49 -11.77 67.68 -17.37
CA ARG A 49 -11.61 67.82 -18.84
C ARG A 49 -10.51 67.05 -19.60
N VAL A 50 -10.99 66.10 -20.42
CA VAL A 50 -10.69 65.80 -21.84
C VAL A 50 -9.42 66.38 -22.49
N LYS A 51 -8.59 65.48 -23.05
CA LYS A 51 -7.98 65.64 -24.38
C LYS A 51 -8.11 64.35 -25.19
N ARG A 52 -8.53 64.53 -26.45
CA ARG A 52 -8.80 63.52 -27.49
C ARG A 52 -7.51 63.22 -28.26
N GLU A 53 -7.26 61.95 -28.55
CA GLU A 53 -6.46 61.44 -29.68
C GLU A 53 -7.22 60.21 -30.20
N VAL A 54 -8.08 60.35 -31.21
CA VAL A 54 -7.86 60.10 -32.65
C VAL A 54 -7.35 58.69 -32.94
N GLU A 55 -8.29 57.78 -33.23
CA GLU A 55 -8.06 56.53 -33.97
C GLU A 55 -7.89 56.80 -35.47
N PRO A 56 -7.10 55.99 -36.21
CA PRO A 56 -7.34 55.72 -37.61
C PRO A 56 -8.06 54.37 -37.81
N ALA A 57 -8.97 54.40 -38.77
CA ALA A 57 -9.90 53.34 -39.13
C ALA A 57 -9.28 52.18 -39.93
N SER A 58 -10.06 51.09 -39.97
CA SER A 58 -10.24 50.14 -41.09
C SER A 58 -9.26 48.98 -41.24
N ALA A 59 -9.73 47.78 -40.86
CA ALA A 59 -9.69 46.62 -41.74
C ALA A 59 -10.92 45.73 -41.48
N ARG A 60 -11.65 45.45 -42.55
CA ARG A 60 -12.89 44.64 -42.59
C ARG A 60 -12.56 43.15 -42.37
N GLU A 61 -13.20 42.51 -41.40
CA GLU A 61 -13.28 41.05 -41.33
C GLU A 61 -14.36 40.53 -42.28
N ALA A 62 -13.98 39.55 -43.10
CA ALA A 62 -14.88 38.81 -43.98
C ALA A 62 -15.62 37.71 -43.20
N PRO A 63 -16.88 37.39 -43.56
CA PRO A 63 -17.65 36.36 -42.87
C PRO A 63 -17.16 34.94 -43.20
N ALA A 64 -17.02 34.12 -42.17
CA ALA A 64 -16.67 32.69 -42.28
C ALA A 64 -17.77 31.90 -43.05
N PRO A 65 -17.40 30.91 -43.87
CA PRO A 65 -18.35 30.12 -44.63
C PRO A 65 -19.05 29.08 -43.74
N VAL A 66 -20.37 28.99 -43.92
CA VAL A 66 -21.25 27.95 -43.37
C VAL A 66 -20.93 26.62 -44.06
N VAL A 67 -20.55 25.62 -43.25
CA VAL A 67 -20.33 24.23 -43.69
C VAL A 67 -21.45 23.36 -43.09
N PRO A 68 -22.04 22.41 -43.85
CA PRO A 68 -23.34 21.84 -43.53
C PRO A 68 -23.30 20.85 -42.36
N ALA A 69 -24.44 20.77 -41.67
CA ALA A 69 -24.70 19.87 -40.56
C ALA A 69 -24.47 18.41 -40.94
N VAL A 70 -23.38 17.83 -40.43
CA VAL A 70 -23.17 16.38 -40.40
C VAL A 70 -23.95 15.83 -39.20
N ARG A 71 -24.92 14.98 -39.53
CA ARG A 71 -25.78 14.25 -38.61
C ARG A 71 -24.93 13.32 -37.73
N VAL A 72 -24.62 13.75 -36.52
CA VAL A 72 -24.00 12.90 -35.48
C VAL A 72 -24.97 11.76 -35.15
N LYS A 73 -24.67 10.54 -35.62
CA LYS A 73 -25.23 9.33 -35.03
C LYS A 73 -24.70 9.28 -33.60
N ARG A 74 -25.61 9.41 -32.61
CA ARG A 74 -25.37 8.91 -31.25
C ARG A 74 -25.05 7.43 -31.38
N GLU A 75 -23.77 7.07 -31.30
CA GLU A 75 -23.39 5.75 -30.84
C GLU A 75 -23.87 5.65 -29.40
N ARG A 76 -24.87 4.79 -29.18
CA ARG A 76 -25.19 4.34 -27.83
C ARG A 76 -23.97 3.54 -27.38
N GLU A 77 -23.27 4.01 -26.36
CA GLU A 77 -22.41 3.15 -25.55
C GLU A 77 -23.24 1.94 -25.16
N ALA A 78 -22.87 0.79 -25.70
CA ALA A 78 -23.42 -0.48 -25.26
C ALA A 78 -22.88 -0.70 -23.86
N ASP A 79 -23.79 -0.81 -22.88
CA ASP A 79 -23.48 -1.27 -21.53
C ASP A 79 -22.54 -2.48 -21.61
N GLU A 80 -21.32 -2.32 -21.11
CA GLU A 80 -20.39 -3.42 -20.91
C GLU A 80 -20.99 -4.36 -19.84
N ASP A 81 -21.58 -5.47 -20.30
CA ASP A 81 -21.88 -6.65 -19.49
C ASP A 81 -20.70 -6.91 -18.56
N SER A 82 -20.98 -7.05 -17.26
CA SER A 82 -19.98 -7.24 -16.23
C SER A 82 -19.05 -8.42 -16.58
N GLU A 83 -17.72 -8.22 -16.45
CA GLU A 83 -16.67 -9.22 -16.72
C GLU A 83 -16.98 -10.67 -16.25
N PRO A 84 -17.58 -10.90 -15.06
CA PRO A 84 -17.97 -12.25 -14.64
C PRO A 84 -19.11 -12.87 -15.49
N GLU A 85 -20.05 -12.09 -16.01
CA GLU A 85 -21.13 -12.60 -16.87
C GLU A 85 -20.61 -13.03 -18.24
N ARG A 86 -19.59 -12.35 -18.77
CA ARG A 86 -18.97 -12.71 -20.04
C ARG A 86 -18.15 -13.99 -19.92
N GLU A 87 -17.38 -14.15 -18.85
CA GLU A 87 -16.63 -15.39 -18.56
C GLU A 87 -17.57 -16.56 -18.25
N GLN A 88 -18.66 -16.33 -17.52
CA GLN A 88 -19.69 -17.33 -17.26
C GLN A 88 -20.45 -17.72 -18.53
N ARG A 89 -20.75 -16.75 -19.42
CA ARG A 89 -21.37 -17.00 -20.73
C ARG A 89 -20.43 -17.77 -21.65
N MET A 90 -19.13 -17.49 -21.62
CA MET A 90 -18.12 -18.22 -22.39
C MET A 90 -17.97 -19.66 -21.87
N ALA A 91 -17.92 -19.85 -20.55
CA ALA A 91 -17.91 -21.17 -19.93
C ALA A 91 -19.20 -21.96 -20.24
N ALA A 92 -20.37 -21.31 -20.18
CA ALA A 92 -21.66 -21.89 -20.53
C ALA A 92 -21.79 -22.21 -22.03
N TRP A 93 -21.18 -21.39 -22.90
CA TRP A 93 -21.14 -21.62 -24.34
C TRP A 93 -20.23 -22.80 -24.70
N ILE A 94 -19.05 -22.91 -24.07
CA ILE A 94 -18.13 -24.05 -24.24
C ILE A 94 -18.76 -25.35 -23.71
N LEU A 95 -19.50 -25.28 -22.60
CA LEU A 95 -20.30 -26.41 -22.08
C LEU A 95 -21.47 -26.78 -23.00
N ARG A 96 -21.99 -25.84 -23.81
CA ARG A 96 -23.07 -26.08 -24.79
C ARG A 96 -22.57 -26.60 -26.14
N THR A 97 -21.40 -26.19 -26.59
CA THR A 97 -20.82 -26.61 -27.88
C THR A 97 -20.03 -27.92 -27.78
N GLY A 98 -19.56 -28.29 -26.58
CA GLY A 98 -19.09 -29.64 -26.27
C GLY A 98 -20.26 -30.61 -26.13
N GLY A 99 -20.57 -31.36 -27.19
CA GLY A 99 -21.68 -32.31 -27.23
C GLY A 99 -21.75 -33.25 -26.01
N ALA A 100 -22.87 -33.14 -25.30
CA ALA A 100 -23.46 -34.11 -24.37
C ALA A 100 -22.49 -34.94 -23.49
N ALA A 101 -22.14 -34.40 -22.32
CA ALA A 101 -21.88 -35.21 -21.12
C ALA A 101 -22.16 -34.39 -19.85
N THR A 102 -23.06 -34.90 -19.03
CA THR A 102 -23.54 -34.38 -17.76
C THR A 102 -22.42 -34.07 -16.75
N ALA A 103 -22.18 -32.78 -16.48
CA ALA A 103 -21.38 -32.35 -15.33
C ALA A 103 -22.30 -31.92 -14.18
N ARG A 104 -22.36 -32.71 -13.11
CA ARG A 104 -22.91 -32.27 -11.82
C ARG A 104 -21.91 -31.30 -11.19
N THR A 105 -22.24 -30.01 -11.15
CA THR A 105 -21.53 -29.02 -10.34
C THR A 105 -22.52 -28.29 -9.44
N TRP A 106 -22.36 -28.48 -8.14
CA TRP A 106 -22.98 -27.66 -7.12
C TRP A 106 -22.34 -26.26 -7.15
N ILE A 107 -23.14 -25.25 -7.43
CA ILE A 107 -22.80 -23.83 -7.28
C ILE A 107 -23.62 -23.33 -6.09
N PRO A 108 -23.02 -22.84 -4.99
CA PRO A 108 -23.80 -22.19 -3.95
C PRO A 108 -23.99 -20.74 -4.36
N LEU A 109 -25.18 -20.39 -4.87
CA LEU A 109 -25.92 -19.16 -4.53
C LEU A 109 -27.16 -18.99 -5.43
N THR A 110 -28.24 -18.56 -4.75
CA THR A 110 -29.58 -18.18 -5.24
C THR A 110 -30.58 -19.33 -5.43
N GLY A 111 -31.62 -19.29 -4.60
CA GLY A 111 -32.62 -20.34 -4.48
C GLY A 111 -33.61 -20.33 -5.65
N VAL A 112 -33.56 -21.36 -6.47
CA VAL A 112 -34.72 -21.94 -7.16
C VAL A 112 -34.45 -23.44 -7.30
N CYS A 113 -35.34 -24.27 -6.75
CA CYS A 113 -35.28 -25.72 -6.83
C CYS A 113 -35.88 -26.18 -8.17
N TRP A 114 -35.09 -26.85 -9.01
CA TRP A 114 -35.62 -27.69 -10.09
C TRP A 114 -34.97 -29.08 -10.00
N THR A 115 -35.75 -30.06 -9.57
CA THR A 115 -35.43 -31.47 -9.65
C THR A 115 -35.78 -31.98 -11.05
N LEU A 116 -34.78 -32.48 -11.80
CA LEU A 116 -35.04 -33.29 -12.99
C LEU A 116 -34.26 -34.61 -12.91
N THR A 117 -35.00 -35.70 -12.89
CA THR A 117 -34.57 -37.10 -12.83
C THR A 117 -33.90 -37.53 -14.14
N LEU A 118 -32.76 -38.22 -14.08
CA LEU A 118 -32.07 -38.78 -15.25
C LEU A 118 -32.09 -40.32 -15.23
N ARG A 119 -32.54 -40.92 -16.35
CA ARG A 119 -32.40 -42.35 -16.68
C ARG A 119 -31.00 -42.63 -17.24
N ASN A 120 -30.48 -43.81 -16.89
CA ASN A 120 -29.16 -44.34 -17.23
C ASN A 120 -28.97 -44.66 -18.72
N CYS A 121 -27.82 -44.31 -19.30
CA CYS A 121 -27.26 -44.93 -20.50
C CYS A 121 -25.78 -45.28 -20.29
N VAL A 122 -25.41 -46.50 -20.66
CA VAL A 122 -24.11 -47.17 -20.51
C VAL A 122 -23.10 -46.66 -21.56
N PRO A 123 -21.78 -46.53 -21.27
CA PRO A 123 -20.80 -46.02 -22.25
C PRO A 123 -20.12 -47.13 -23.07
N SER A 124 -19.86 -46.84 -24.36
CA SER A 124 -19.07 -47.64 -25.31
C SER A 124 -17.61 -47.14 -25.44
N PRO A 125 -16.65 -47.94 -25.97
CA PRO A 125 -15.21 -47.79 -25.68
C PRO A 125 -14.43 -46.78 -26.52
N SER A 126 -15.03 -46.07 -27.48
CA SER A 126 -14.29 -45.23 -28.46
C SER A 126 -14.06 -43.77 -28.04
N ARG A 127 -14.45 -43.36 -26.82
CA ARG A 127 -14.47 -41.96 -26.37
C ARG A 127 -13.31 -41.51 -25.48
N THR A 128 -12.29 -42.35 -25.25
CA THR A 128 -11.22 -42.06 -24.27
C THR A 128 -10.37 -40.83 -24.62
N SER A 129 -9.98 -40.60 -25.88
CA SER A 129 -9.16 -39.44 -26.25
C SER A 129 -9.89 -38.10 -26.17
N MET A 130 -11.17 -38.08 -26.55
CA MET A 130 -11.99 -36.86 -26.52
C MET A 130 -12.38 -36.49 -25.08
N HIS A 131 -12.63 -37.49 -24.23
CA HIS A 131 -12.87 -37.28 -22.80
C HIS A 131 -11.60 -36.76 -22.08
N MET A 132 -10.42 -37.23 -22.49
CA MET A 132 -9.14 -36.77 -21.95
C MET A 132 -8.85 -35.32 -22.34
N LEU A 133 -9.14 -34.91 -23.58
CA LEU A 133 -9.04 -33.52 -24.04
C LEU A 133 -10.01 -32.60 -23.30
N VAL A 134 -11.27 -33.01 -23.12
CA VAL A 134 -12.27 -32.24 -22.35
C VAL A 134 -11.86 -32.10 -20.89
N TRP A 135 -11.32 -33.16 -20.27
CA TRP A 135 -10.79 -33.10 -18.90
C TRP A 135 -9.54 -32.22 -18.79
N CYS A 136 -8.62 -32.27 -19.76
CA CYS A 136 -7.44 -31.41 -19.80
C CYS A 136 -7.81 -29.94 -19.97
N VAL A 137 -8.73 -29.62 -20.88
CA VAL A 137 -9.22 -28.26 -21.11
C VAL A 137 -9.96 -27.74 -19.86
N ALA A 138 -10.86 -28.55 -19.29
CA ALA A 138 -11.53 -28.21 -18.03
C ALA A 138 -10.55 -28.02 -16.86
N SER A 139 -9.44 -28.78 -16.83
CA SER A 139 -8.38 -28.61 -15.84
C SER A 139 -7.63 -27.29 -16.00
N ILE A 140 -7.43 -26.79 -17.22
CA ILE A 140 -6.81 -25.49 -17.49
C ILE A 140 -7.74 -24.37 -17.02
N PHE A 141 -9.04 -24.42 -17.34
CA PHE A 141 -10.02 -23.44 -16.87
C PHE A 141 -10.13 -23.40 -15.35
N LYS A 142 -10.16 -24.57 -14.68
CA LYS A 142 -10.13 -24.66 -13.22
C LYS A 142 -8.87 -24.03 -12.63
N TYR A 143 -7.72 -24.22 -13.29
CA TYR A 143 -6.44 -23.67 -12.84
C TYR A 143 -6.39 -22.15 -12.96
N VAL A 144 -6.99 -21.56 -13.99
CA VAL A 144 -7.07 -20.09 -14.10
C VAL A 144 -8.03 -19.50 -13.08
N LEU A 145 -9.18 -20.14 -12.87
CA LEU A 145 -10.19 -19.66 -11.92
C LEU A 145 -9.67 -19.74 -10.47
N LYS A 146 -8.97 -20.82 -10.13
CA LYS A 146 -8.37 -21.04 -8.82
C LYS A 146 -6.97 -21.66 -8.96
N PRO A 147 -5.94 -20.83 -9.13
CA PRO A 147 -4.57 -21.33 -9.26
C PRO A 147 -4.17 -22.03 -7.97
N THR A 148 -3.59 -23.21 -8.11
CA THR A 148 -3.09 -24.00 -6.97
C THR A 148 -1.59 -24.22 -7.17
N PHE A 149 -0.85 -24.10 -6.07
CA PHE A 149 0.60 -24.24 -6.08
C PHE A 149 0.99 -25.34 -5.12
N THR A 150 1.83 -26.26 -5.60
CA THR A 150 2.45 -27.29 -4.76
C THR A 150 3.73 -26.76 -4.13
N LYS A 151 4.13 -27.29 -2.98
CA LYS A 151 5.39 -26.90 -2.30
C LYS A 151 6.62 -26.95 -3.20
N GLN A 152 6.71 -27.95 -4.08
CA GLN A 152 7.79 -28.09 -5.05
C GLN A 152 7.76 -26.98 -6.11
N GLN A 153 6.58 -26.61 -6.61
CA GLN A 153 6.44 -25.49 -7.55
C GLN A 153 6.81 -24.15 -6.90
N ILE A 154 6.43 -23.96 -5.63
CA ILE A 154 6.76 -22.74 -4.87
C ILE A 154 8.28 -22.62 -4.67
N ALA A 155 8.96 -23.73 -4.34
CA ALA A 155 10.42 -23.73 -4.17
C ALA A 155 11.18 -23.45 -5.47
N ASN A 156 10.61 -23.84 -6.63
CA ASN A 156 11.22 -23.64 -7.94
C ASN A 156 10.84 -22.31 -8.60
N LEU A 157 9.89 -21.57 -8.03
CA LEU A 157 9.35 -20.33 -8.61
C LEU A 157 10.43 -19.26 -8.76
N ASP A 158 11.31 -19.14 -7.76
CA ASP A 158 12.43 -18.18 -7.77
C ASP A 158 13.60 -18.60 -8.66
N LYS A 159 13.63 -19.85 -9.11
CA LYS A 159 14.69 -20.41 -9.96
C LYS A 159 14.30 -20.45 -11.43
N GLN A 160 13.03 -20.17 -11.74
CA GLN A 160 12.50 -20.33 -13.08
C GLN A 160 12.79 -19.09 -13.94
N ALA A 161 13.73 -19.20 -14.87
CA ALA A 161 14.00 -18.16 -15.87
C ALA A 161 13.08 -18.24 -17.12
N LYS A 162 12.22 -19.26 -17.20
CA LYS A 162 11.41 -19.52 -18.39
C LYS A 162 10.19 -18.62 -18.48
N LEU A 163 10.09 -17.87 -19.59
CA LEU A 163 8.90 -17.13 -19.99
C LEU A 163 7.68 -18.05 -20.10
N SER A 164 6.58 -17.61 -19.49
CA SER A 164 5.26 -18.23 -19.59
C SER A 164 4.50 -17.60 -20.77
N ARG A 165 3.64 -18.38 -21.42
CA ARG A 165 2.85 -17.93 -22.57
C ARG A 165 1.39 -17.91 -22.18
N ALA A 166 0.75 -16.75 -22.33
CA ALA A 166 -0.67 -16.59 -22.19
C ALA A 166 -1.42 -17.14 -23.42
N TYR A 167 -2.73 -17.34 -23.28
CA TYR A 167 -3.56 -17.92 -24.35
C TYR A 167 -3.68 -16.99 -25.57
N ASP A 168 -3.63 -15.67 -25.33
CA ASP A 168 -3.55 -14.64 -26.38
C ASP A 168 -2.22 -14.64 -27.17
N GLY A 169 -1.25 -15.46 -26.76
CA GLY A 169 0.06 -15.57 -27.37
C GLY A 169 1.11 -14.63 -26.77
N THR A 170 0.74 -13.75 -25.83
CA THR A 170 1.67 -12.87 -25.14
C THR A 170 2.57 -13.65 -24.19
N THR A 171 3.84 -13.26 -24.12
CA THR A 171 4.82 -13.87 -23.20
C THR A 171 5.00 -12.98 -21.97
N TYR A 172 5.02 -13.59 -20.79
CA TYR A 172 5.20 -12.88 -19.53
C TYR A 172 5.98 -13.75 -18.53
N LEU A 173 6.54 -13.14 -17.49
CA LEU A 173 7.14 -13.87 -16.37
C LEU A 173 6.14 -13.94 -15.21
N PRO A 174 5.93 -15.11 -14.59
CA PRO A 174 5.10 -15.19 -13.38
C PRO A 174 5.60 -14.19 -12.31
N GLY A 175 4.68 -13.42 -11.73
CA GLY A 175 5.00 -12.33 -10.81
C GLY A 175 5.32 -10.99 -11.48
N ILE A 176 5.84 -10.99 -12.72
CA ILE A 176 6.09 -9.77 -13.52
C ILE A 176 4.94 -9.60 -14.52
N VAL A 177 3.79 -9.20 -13.99
CA VAL A 177 2.52 -9.14 -14.72
C VAL A 177 1.88 -7.78 -14.45
N GLY A 178 1.37 -7.10 -15.47
CA GLY A 178 0.73 -5.81 -15.30
C GLY A 178 -0.58 -5.88 -14.48
N LEU A 179 -0.85 -4.85 -13.67
CA LEU A 179 -2.11 -4.68 -12.95
C LEU A 179 -2.99 -3.63 -13.63
N ASN A 180 -4.29 -3.89 -13.71
CA ASN A 180 -5.21 -2.93 -14.34
C ASN A 180 -5.39 -1.66 -13.51
N ASN A 181 -5.22 -0.50 -14.15
CA ASN A 181 -5.49 0.79 -13.52
C ASN A 181 -6.97 1.13 -13.58
N ILE A 182 -7.62 1.11 -12.43
CA ILE A 182 -9.02 1.48 -12.29
C ILE A 182 -9.02 2.93 -11.79
N LYS A 183 -8.88 3.87 -12.73
CA LYS A 183 -8.79 5.33 -12.49
C LYS A 183 -7.50 5.78 -11.80
N ALA A 184 -7.42 5.69 -10.47
CA ALA A 184 -6.36 6.29 -9.66
C ALA A 184 -5.88 5.34 -8.56
N ASN A 185 -5.63 4.07 -8.92
CA ASN A 185 -5.25 2.99 -8.00
C ASN A 185 -3.77 2.55 -8.13
N ASP A 186 -2.98 3.31 -8.88
CA ASP A 186 -1.57 3.07 -9.16
C ASP A 186 -0.71 2.92 -7.88
N TYR A 187 -0.97 3.72 -6.85
CA TYR A 187 -0.31 3.62 -5.54
C TYR A 187 -0.49 2.22 -4.91
N ALA A 188 -1.69 1.66 -5.02
CA ALA A 188 -2.01 0.34 -4.49
C ALA A 188 -1.42 -0.75 -5.39
N ASN A 189 -1.46 -0.58 -6.71
CA ASN A 189 -0.84 -1.51 -7.66
C ASN A 189 0.66 -1.63 -7.39
N ALA A 190 1.37 -0.51 -7.26
CA ALA A 190 2.81 -0.50 -6.96
C ALA A 190 3.11 -1.21 -5.63
N VAL A 191 2.36 -0.93 -4.57
CA VAL A 191 2.56 -1.60 -3.27
C VAL A 191 2.26 -3.10 -3.33
N LEU A 192 1.18 -3.50 -4.00
CA LEU A 192 0.83 -4.91 -4.15
C LEU A 192 1.89 -5.67 -4.95
N GLN A 193 2.47 -5.06 -5.98
CA GLN A 193 3.58 -5.63 -6.74
C GLN A 193 4.87 -5.70 -5.93
N ALA A 194 5.17 -4.70 -5.10
CA ALA A 194 6.33 -4.75 -4.23
C ALA A 194 6.23 -5.92 -3.25
N LEU A 195 5.04 -6.11 -2.65
CA LEU A 195 4.78 -7.23 -1.74
C LEU A 195 4.70 -8.57 -2.46
N SER A 196 4.28 -8.59 -3.74
CA SER A 196 4.18 -9.82 -4.52
C SER A 196 5.54 -10.46 -4.77
N ASN A 197 6.58 -9.62 -4.90
CA ASN A 197 7.95 -10.02 -5.13
C ASN A 197 8.71 -10.37 -3.84
N VAL A 198 8.05 -10.43 -2.67
CA VAL A 198 8.67 -10.85 -1.41
C VAL A 198 8.47 -12.36 -1.21
N PRO A 199 9.50 -13.21 -1.40
CA PRO A 199 9.33 -14.67 -1.47
C PRO A 199 8.63 -15.30 -0.26
N PRO A 200 8.98 -15.04 1.02
CA PRO A 200 8.31 -15.73 2.13
C PRO A 200 6.85 -15.29 2.29
N LEU A 201 6.56 -14.01 2.05
CA LEU A 201 5.20 -13.48 2.07
C LEU A 201 4.38 -14.11 0.94
N ARG A 202 4.91 -14.09 -0.28
CA ARG A 202 4.31 -14.74 -1.45
C ARG A 202 4.02 -16.21 -1.17
N ASN A 203 5.02 -16.98 -0.76
CA ASN A 203 4.91 -18.42 -0.53
C ASN A 203 3.79 -18.75 0.47
N TYR A 204 3.64 -17.93 1.52
CA TYR A 204 2.55 -18.07 2.48
C TYR A 204 1.16 -17.89 1.84
N PHE A 205 1.01 -16.89 0.97
CA PHE A 205 -0.27 -16.56 0.32
C PHE A 205 -0.60 -17.39 -0.93
N LEU A 206 0.39 -18.07 -1.52
CA LEU A 206 0.15 -19.02 -2.62
C LEU A 206 -0.57 -20.30 -2.14
N GLU A 207 -0.37 -20.69 -0.88
CA GLU A 207 -1.06 -21.83 -0.25
C GLU A 207 -2.24 -21.34 0.60
N GLU A 208 -3.47 -21.65 0.17
CA GLU A 208 -4.68 -21.23 0.90
C GLU A 208 -4.79 -21.89 2.29
N ASP A 209 -4.24 -23.09 2.46
CA ASP A 209 -4.29 -23.85 3.71
C ASP A 209 -3.57 -23.15 4.87
N ASN A 210 -2.60 -22.28 4.57
CA ASN A 210 -1.82 -21.54 5.56
C ASN A 210 -2.64 -20.53 6.36
N TYR A 211 -3.68 -19.95 5.74
CA TYR A 211 -4.51 -18.92 6.37
C TYR A 211 -6.00 -19.27 6.48
N LYS A 212 -6.50 -20.25 5.72
CA LYS A 212 -7.91 -20.65 5.74
C LYS A 212 -8.40 -21.13 7.12
N ASN A 213 -7.55 -21.85 7.84
CA ASN A 213 -7.90 -22.49 9.12
C ASN A 213 -7.79 -21.55 10.34
N ILE A 214 -7.44 -20.27 10.13
CA ILE A 214 -7.34 -19.29 11.21
C ILE A 214 -8.75 -19.02 11.77
N LYS A 215 -8.88 -19.12 13.09
CA LYS A 215 -10.13 -18.83 13.82
C LYS A 215 -10.46 -17.34 13.74
N ARG A 216 -11.69 -17.03 13.35
CA ARG A 216 -12.16 -15.65 13.10
C ARG A 216 -13.23 -15.25 14.12
N PRO A 217 -13.27 -13.99 14.55
CA PRO A 217 -14.44 -13.45 15.20
C PRO A 217 -15.61 -13.38 14.21
N PRO A 218 -16.85 -13.63 14.65
CA PRO A 218 -18.03 -13.44 13.79
C PRO A 218 -18.15 -11.96 13.40
N GLY A 219 -18.30 -11.68 12.09
CA GLY A 219 -18.38 -10.32 11.55
C GLY A 219 -17.06 -9.66 11.18
N ASP A 220 -15.93 -10.39 11.20
CA ASP A 220 -14.63 -9.83 10.83
C ASP A 220 -14.48 -9.63 9.31
N ILE A 221 -14.61 -8.37 8.89
CA ILE A 221 -14.39 -7.95 7.50
C ILE A 221 -12.91 -7.92 7.12
N MET A 222 -11.98 -7.82 8.07
CA MET A 222 -10.54 -7.69 7.78
C MET A 222 -9.98 -8.97 7.15
N PHE A 223 -10.56 -10.13 7.46
CA PHE A 223 -10.11 -11.39 6.88
C PHE A 223 -10.38 -11.49 5.37
N LEU A 224 -11.38 -10.76 4.85
CA LEU A 224 -11.62 -10.67 3.41
C LEU A 224 -10.37 -10.14 2.68
N LEU A 225 -9.63 -9.21 3.31
CA LEU A 225 -8.38 -8.68 2.79
C LEU A 225 -7.34 -9.78 2.56
N VAL A 226 -7.17 -10.69 3.55
CA VAL A 226 -6.23 -11.82 3.48
C VAL A 226 -6.62 -12.79 2.37
N GLN A 227 -7.91 -13.08 2.23
CA GLN A 227 -8.43 -13.98 1.19
C GLN A 227 -8.23 -13.39 -0.21
N ARG A 228 -8.64 -12.14 -0.44
CA ARG A 228 -8.49 -11.45 -1.73
C ARG A 228 -7.03 -11.19 -2.09
N PHE A 229 -6.18 -10.90 -1.10
CA PHE A 229 -4.74 -10.80 -1.34
C PHE A 229 -4.16 -12.14 -1.79
N GLY A 230 -4.49 -13.24 -1.12
CA GLY A 230 -4.06 -14.57 -1.55
C GLY A 230 -4.60 -14.99 -2.92
N GLU A 231 -5.82 -14.61 -3.28
CA GLU A 231 -6.35 -14.79 -4.65
C GLU A 231 -5.56 -13.97 -5.68
N LEU A 232 -5.26 -12.70 -5.39
CA LEU A 232 -4.46 -11.84 -6.27
C LEU A 232 -3.05 -12.39 -6.46
N MET A 233 -2.38 -12.80 -5.37
CA MET A 233 -1.05 -13.40 -5.42
C MET A 233 -1.00 -14.64 -6.29
N ARG A 234 -2.01 -15.52 -6.17
CA ARG A 234 -2.12 -16.72 -6.99
C ARG A 234 -2.37 -16.41 -8.47
N LYS A 235 -3.11 -15.34 -8.78
CA LYS A 235 -3.32 -14.86 -10.16
C LYS A 235 -2.05 -14.25 -10.76
N LEU A 236 -1.31 -13.42 -10.00
CA LEU A 236 -0.07 -12.80 -10.44
C LEU A 236 1.04 -13.81 -10.75
N TRP A 237 1.17 -14.84 -9.90
CA TRP A 237 2.18 -15.89 -10.04
C TRP A 237 1.69 -17.10 -10.84
N ASN A 238 0.54 -16.99 -11.54
CA ASN A 238 0.02 -18.06 -12.36
C ASN A 238 0.87 -18.22 -13.65
N PRO A 239 1.55 -19.36 -13.88
CA PRO A 239 2.34 -19.59 -15.10
C PRO A 239 1.47 -19.91 -16.34
N ARG A 240 0.16 -20.09 -16.17
CA ARG A 240 -0.78 -20.46 -17.23
C ARG A 240 -1.99 -19.53 -17.20
N ASN A 241 -1.74 -18.23 -17.31
CA ASN A 241 -2.79 -17.22 -17.33
C ASN A 241 -3.37 -17.06 -18.75
N PHE A 242 -4.61 -16.59 -18.85
CA PHE A 242 -5.21 -16.31 -20.17
C PHE A 242 -4.68 -15.04 -20.81
N LYS A 243 -4.32 -14.05 -19.98
CA LYS A 243 -3.80 -12.74 -20.38
C LYS A 243 -2.53 -12.44 -19.57
N ALA A 244 -1.64 -11.61 -20.11
CA ALA A 244 -0.44 -11.13 -19.42
C ALA A 244 -0.70 -9.96 -18.45
N HIS A 245 -1.93 -9.74 -18.01
CA HIS A 245 -2.32 -8.75 -17.00
C HIS A 245 -3.42 -9.29 -16.09
N VAL A 246 -3.53 -8.73 -14.88
CA VAL A 246 -4.52 -9.11 -13.87
C VAL A 246 -5.27 -7.88 -13.36
N SER A 247 -6.60 -7.98 -13.24
CA SER A 247 -7.41 -6.93 -12.63
C SER A 247 -7.44 -7.08 -11.09
N PRO A 248 -6.99 -6.07 -10.33
CA PRO A 248 -7.02 -6.11 -8.86
C PRO A 248 -8.37 -5.66 -8.26
N HIS A 249 -9.44 -5.57 -9.07
CA HIS A 249 -10.73 -4.99 -8.64
C HIS A 249 -11.27 -5.57 -7.32
N GLU A 250 -11.35 -6.90 -7.21
CA GLU A 250 -11.81 -7.60 -5.98
C GLU A 250 -10.96 -7.28 -4.76
N MET A 251 -9.64 -7.16 -4.96
CA MET A 251 -8.70 -6.81 -3.90
C MET A 251 -8.92 -5.37 -3.44
N LEU A 252 -9.10 -4.45 -4.39
CA LEU A 252 -9.34 -3.04 -4.09
C LEU A 252 -10.70 -2.81 -3.43
N GLN A 253 -11.74 -3.56 -3.82
CA GLN A 253 -13.02 -3.52 -3.11
C GLN A 253 -12.88 -3.94 -1.65
N ALA A 254 -12.12 -5.02 -1.38
CA ALA A 254 -11.82 -5.44 -0.02
C ALA A 254 -11.03 -4.37 0.75
N VAL A 255 -10.07 -3.70 0.10
CA VAL A 255 -9.33 -2.56 0.67
C VAL A 255 -10.28 -1.42 1.03
N VAL A 256 -11.18 -1.00 0.14
CA VAL A 256 -12.13 0.10 0.38
C VAL A 256 -13.04 -0.23 1.57
N LEU A 257 -13.53 -1.47 1.64
CA LEU A 257 -14.40 -1.93 2.73
C LEU A 257 -13.65 -1.97 4.06
N CYS A 258 -12.45 -2.56 4.10
CA CYS A 258 -11.65 -2.70 5.31
C CYS A 258 -11.09 -1.36 5.81
N SER A 259 -10.73 -0.46 4.89
CA SER A 259 -10.22 0.86 5.22
C SER A 259 -11.32 1.87 5.55
N LYS A 260 -12.60 1.47 5.53
CA LYS A 260 -13.75 2.37 5.76
C LYS A 260 -13.72 3.59 4.83
N LYS A 261 -13.40 3.36 3.54
CA LYS A 261 -13.27 4.38 2.48
C LYS A 261 -12.11 5.38 2.65
N THR A 262 -11.12 5.09 3.49
CA THR A 262 -9.86 5.87 3.53
C THR A 262 -9.10 5.73 2.22
N PHE A 263 -8.95 4.50 1.72
CA PHE A 263 -8.30 4.22 0.44
C PHE A 263 -9.38 3.91 -0.59
N GLN A 264 -9.62 4.86 -1.49
CA GLN A 264 -10.63 4.76 -2.54
C GLN A 264 -9.98 4.38 -3.88
N ILE A 265 -10.77 3.82 -4.79
CA ILE A 265 -10.33 3.50 -6.15
C ILE A 265 -10.34 4.75 -7.04
N THR A 266 -11.28 5.66 -6.78
CA THR A 266 -11.48 6.90 -7.55
C THR A 266 -10.53 8.02 -7.17
N LYS A 267 -9.89 7.94 -5.99
CA LYS A 267 -9.00 8.97 -5.47
C LYS A 267 -7.66 8.32 -5.09
N GLN A 268 -6.59 8.89 -5.64
CA GLN A 268 -5.24 8.45 -5.33
C GLN A 268 -4.91 8.68 -3.85
N GLY A 269 -4.32 7.66 -3.24
CA GLY A 269 -3.78 7.71 -1.88
C GLY A 269 -2.26 7.79 -1.89
N ASP A 270 -1.69 7.97 -0.71
CA ASP A 270 -0.24 7.87 -0.51
C ASP A 270 0.16 6.38 -0.40
N GLY A 271 1.18 5.97 -1.17
CA GLY A 271 1.70 4.59 -1.14
C GLY A 271 2.25 4.16 0.23
N VAL A 272 2.87 5.07 0.99
CA VAL A 272 3.43 4.78 2.33
C VAL A 272 2.30 4.58 3.34
N ASP A 273 1.28 5.43 3.30
CA ASP A 273 0.10 5.29 4.16
C ASP A 273 -0.66 3.99 3.85
N PHE A 274 -0.83 3.68 2.57
CA PHE A 274 -1.44 2.44 2.13
C PHE A 274 -0.63 1.23 2.59
N LEU A 275 0.68 1.20 2.39
CA LEU A 275 1.55 0.11 2.85
C LEU A 275 1.48 -0.06 4.38
N SER A 276 1.58 1.03 5.12
CA SER A 276 1.52 1.04 6.59
C SER A 276 0.19 0.47 7.09
N TRP A 277 -0.92 0.94 6.55
CA TRP A 277 -2.24 0.42 6.89
C TRP A 277 -2.37 -1.06 6.47
N PHE A 278 -1.91 -1.41 5.27
CA PHE A 278 -2.07 -2.73 4.69
C PHE A 278 -1.31 -3.80 5.48
N LEU A 279 -0.04 -3.56 5.83
CA LEU A 279 0.75 -4.49 6.66
C LEU A 279 0.13 -4.67 8.05
N ASN A 280 -0.33 -3.59 8.68
CA ASN A 280 -0.99 -3.64 9.99
C ASN A 280 -2.34 -4.37 9.93
N ALA A 281 -3.11 -4.15 8.86
CA ALA A 281 -4.39 -4.83 8.62
C ALA A 281 -4.17 -6.33 8.38
N LEU A 282 -3.17 -6.72 7.57
CA LEU A 282 -2.80 -8.12 7.37
C LEU A 282 -2.34 -8.79 8.67
N HIS A 283 -1.48 -8.12 9.45
CA HIS A 283 -1.05 -8.63 10.75
C HIS A 283 -2.23 -8.84 11.71
N SER A 284 -3.15 -7.87 11.75
CA SER A 284 -4.36 -7.95 12.59
C SER A 284 -5.28 -9.09 12.15
N ALA A 285 -5.53 -9.22 10.85
CA ALA A 285 -6.42 -10.24 10.27
C ALA A 285 -5.85 -11.67 10.37
N LEU A 286 -4.53 -11.84 10.35
CA LEU A 286 -3.86 -13.13 10.55
C LEU A 286 -3.78 -13.56 12.03
N GLY A 287 -4.40 -12.80 12.95
CA GLY A 287 -4.52 -13.16 14.35
C GLY A 287 -3.53 -12.48 15.30
N GLY A 288 -2.90 -11.38 14.88
CA GLY A 288 -1.97 -10.58 15.69
C GLY A 288 -2.57 -9.90 16.93
N THR A 289 -3.89 -9.96 17.13
CA THR A 289 -4.59 -9.32 18.27
C THR A 289 -4.54 -10.12 19.57
N LYS A 290 -4.24 -11.42 19.54
CA LYS A 290 -4.00 -12.22 20.76
C LYS A 290 -2.50 -12.19 21.06
N LYS A 291 -2.10 -11.43 22.09
CA LYS A 291 -0.72 -11.18 22.54
C LYS A 291 0.30 -12.22 22.04
N LYS A 292 1.33 -11.74 21.33
CA LYS A 292 2.59 -12.43 21.05
C LYS A 292 2.55 -13.59 20.04
N LYS A 293 1.55 -13.69 19.16
CA LYS A 293 1.64 -14.62 18.02
C LYS A 293 2.34 -13.95 16.83
N LYS A 294 3.48 -14.50 16.44
CA LYS A 294 4.21 -14.09 15.22
C LYS A 294 3.35 -14.43 14.01
N THR A 295 3.07 -13.44 13.17
CA THR A 295 2.46 -13.65 11.85
C THR A 295 3.54 -13.61 10.79
N ILE A 296 3.26 -14.11 9.58
CA ILE A 296 4.21 -14.04 8.47
C ILE A 296 4.68 -12.60 8.21
N VAL A 297 3.79 -11.61 8.34
CA VAL A 297 4.13 -10.18 8.18
C VAL A 297 5.17 -9.75 9.21
N THR A 298 5.00 -10.20 10.45
CA THR A 298 5.94 -9.95 11.55
C THR A 298 7.28 -10.65 11.32
N ASP A 299 7.26 -11.90 10.87
CA ASP A 299 8.49 -12.67 10.64
C ASP A 299 9.30 -12.11 9.47
N VAL A 300 8.63 -11.57 8.46
CA VAL A 300 9.25 -11.05 7.24
C VAL A 300 9.76 -9.63 7.41
N PHE A 301 8.94 -8.71 7.93
CA PHE A 301 9.22 -7.26 7.92
C PHE A 301 9.50 -6.66 9.30
N GLN A 302 9.15 -7.32 10.41
CA GLN A 302 9.26 -6.69 11.73
C GLN A 302 10.71 -6.69 12.24
N GLY A 303 11.27 -5.48 12.33
CA GLY A 303 12.49 -5.18 13.05
C GLY A 303 12.23 -4.61 14.44
N SER A 304 13.30 -4.36 15.17
CA SER A 304 13.28 -3.70 16.49
C SER A 304 14.32 -2.60 16.54
N MET A 305 13.96 -1.49 17.18
CA MET A 305 14.84 -0.34 17.39
C MET A 305 14.68 0.18 18.82
N ARG A 306 15.79 0.65 19.39
CA ARG A 306 15.80 1.46 20.61
C ARG A 306 15.68 2.92 20.22
N ILE A 307 14.73 3.61 20.84
CA ILE A 307 14.52 5.05 20.69
C ILE A 307 14.98 5.70 21.99
N PHE A 308 16.03 6.48 21.92
CA PHE A 308 16.51 7.32 23.00
C PHE A 308 15.84 8.69 22.85
N THR A 309 15.01 9.09 23.81
CA THR A 309 14.31 10.38 23.79
C THR A 309 14.82 11.23 24.94
N LYS A 310 15.37 12.39 24.60
CA LYS A 310 15.82 13.43 25.52
C LYS A 310 14.94 14.65 25.37
N LYS A 311 14.32 15.12 26.46
CA LYS A 311 13.56 16.37 26.45
C LYS A 311 14.54 17.54 26.48
N LEU A 312 14.29 18.56 25.66
CA LEU A 312 15.06 19.81 25.69
C LEU A 312 14.36 20.85 26.56
N PRO A 313 15.11 21.59 27.40
CA PRO A 313 14.60 22.79 28.06
C PRO A 313 14.08 23.81 27.05
N HIS A 314 13.16 24.67 27.49
CA HIS A 314 12.61 25.70 26.63
C HIS A 314 13.72 26.65 26.15
N PRO A 315 13.80 26.98 24.84
CA PRO A 315 14.89 27.79 24.29
C PRO A 315 14.98 29.19 24.93
N ASP A 316 13.86 29.74 25.39
CA ASP A 316 13.78 31.08 25.97
C ASP A 316 14.22 31.19 27.44
N LEU A 317 14.52 30.09 28.12
CA LEU A 317 14.98 30.11 29.52
C LEU A 317 16.44 30.60 29.63
N PRO A 318 16.81 31.28 30.74
CA PRO A 318 18.20 31.68 31.00
C PRO A 318 19.10 30.44 31.16
N ALA A 319 20.40 30.61 30.86
CA ALA A 319 21.37 29.49 30.83
C ALA A 319 21.47 28.76 32.18
N GLU A 320 21.41 29.50 33.29
CA GLU A 320 21.51 28.96 34.64
C GLU A 320 20.32 28.07 35.01
N GLU A 321 19.10 28.47 34.65
CA GLU A 321 17.90 27.63 34.83
C GLU A 321 17.92 26.41 33.89
N LYS A 322 18.46 26.54 32.68
CA LYS A 322 18.60 25.41 31.75
C LYS A 322 19.52 24.32 32.34
N GLU A 323 20.64 24.71 32.92
CA GLU A 323 21.57 23.78 33.56
C GLU A 323 20.95 23.10 34.80
N GLN A 324 20.21 23.86 35.61
CA GLN A 324 19.45 23.30 36.73
C GLN A 324 18.39 22.29 36.27
N LEU A 325 17.69 22.56 35.17
CA LEU A 325 16.70 21.65 34.59
C LEU A 325 17.33 20.38 34.01
N LEU A 326 18.56 20.44 33.50
CA LEU A 326 19.27 19.25 33.00
C LEU A 326 19.59 18.23 34.10
N HIS A 327 19.70 18.67 35.35
CA HIS A 327 19.86 17.75 36.50
C HIS A 327 18.57 17.03 36.87
N ASN A 328 17.41 17.51 36.42
CA ASN A 328 16.13 16.87 36.69
C ASN A 328 15.97 15.63 35.79
N ASP A 329 15.45 14.53 36.36
CA ASP A 329 15.30 13.24 35.68
C ASP A 329 14.40 13.33 34.42
N GLU A 330 13.53 14.33 34.34
CA GLU A 330 12.67 14.57 33.18
C GLU A 330 13.44 14.96 31.91
N TYR A 331 14.61 15.59 32.05
CA TYR A 331 15.46 16.03 30.94
C TYR A 331 16.58 15.02 30.63
N GLN A 332 16.65 13.91 31.36
CA GLN A 332 17.54 12.81 31.06
C GLN A 332 17.04 11.96 29.89
N GLU A 333 17.93 11.11 29.37
CA GLU A 333 17.61 10.23 28.26
C GLU A 333 16.73 9.07 28.72
N THR A 334 15.57 8.93 28.09
CA THR A 334 14.69 7.77 28.25
C THR A 334 14.87 6.81 27.10
N MET A 335 15.08 5.52 27.40
CA MET A 335 15.20 4.47 26.40
C MET A 335 13.89 3.69 26.29
N VAL A 336 13.28 3.69 25.10
CA VAL A 336 12.10 2.88 24.79
C VAL A 336 12.42 1.97 23.62
N GLU A 337 12.31 0.67 23.83
CA GLU A 337 12.39 -0.31 22.74
C GLU A 337 11.04 -0.43 22.03
N SER A 338 11.07 -0.32 20.70
CA SER A 338 9.89 -0.40 19.86
C SER A 338 10.14 -1.26 18.63
N THR A 339 9.07 -1.77 18.03
CA THR A 339 9.13 -2.55 16.79
C THR A 339 8.68 -1.72 15.61
N PHE A 340 9.26 -1.95 14.44
CA PHE A 340 8.90 -1.27 13.20
C PHE A 340 8.63 -2.27 12.08
N MET A 341 7.73 -1.91 11.15
CA MET A 341 7.50 -2.66 9.90
C MET A 341 8.31 -2.10 8.73
N TYR A 342 8.65 -0.82 8.79
CA TYR A 342 9.43 -0.10 7.81
C TYR A 342 10.22 1.01 8.52
N LEU A 343 11.34 1.44 7.92
CA LEU A 343 12.12 2.58 8.39
C LEU A 343 11.80 3.80 7.53
N THR A 344 11.41 4.90 8.18
CA THR A 344 11.19 6.16 7.50
C THR A 344 12.51 6.92 7.37
N LEU A 345 12.94 7.16 6.13
CA LEU A 345 14.13 7.93 5.80
C LEU A 345 13.72 9.37 5.52
N ASP A 346 14.26 10.30 6.28
CA ASP A 346 13.98 11.72 6.10
C ASP A 346 15.02 12.31 5.12
N LEU A 347 14.54 12.89 4.03
CA LEU A 347 15.41 13.62 3.10
C LEU A 347 15.74 15.00 3.68
N PRO A 348 16.96 15.52 3.45
CA PRO A 348 17.24 16.93 3.71
C PRO A 348 16.34 17.80 2.83
N THR A 349 15.99 18.99 3.32
CA THR A 349 15.20 19.96 2.56
C THR A 349 15.94 20.32 1.28
N ALA A 350 15.23 20.39 0.16
CA ALA A 350 15.82 20.83 -1.09
C ALA A 350 16.42 22.25 -0.90
N PRO A 351 17.62 22.53 -1.41
CA PRO A 351 18.22 23.84 -1.32
C PRO A 351 17.28 24.88 -1.96
N LEU A 352 16.96 25.94 -1.22
CA LEU A 352 16.04 26.99 -1.69
C LEU A 352 16.64 27.80 -2.86
N TYR A 353 17.95 27.83 -2.97
CA TYR A 353 18.67 28.60 -3.98
C TYR A 353 19.21 27.67 -5.07
N LYS A 354 19.04 28.08 -6.33
CA LYS A 354 19.73 27.47 -7.47
C LYS A 354 21.17 27.97 -7.45
N ASP A 355 22.12 27.10 -7.80
CA ASP A 355 23.52 27.50 -8.01
C ASP A 355 23.63 28.59 -9.09
N GLU A 356 24.75 29.33 -9.10
CA GLU A 356 25.09 30.44 -10.02
C GLU A 356 24.95 30.09 -11.53
N LYS A 357 24.76 28.81 -11.87
CA LYS A 357 24.61 28.30 -13.24
C LYS A 357 23.16 28.14 -13.71
N GLU A 358 22.16 28.49 -12.91
CA GLU A 358 20.70 28.39 -13.19
C GLU A 358 20.16 27.03 -13.67
N GLN A 359 21.00 26.00 -13.76
CA GLN A 359 20.56 24.64 -14.00
C GLN A 359 19.85 24.15 -12.73
N LEU A 360 18.62 23.64 -12.86
CA LEU A 360 17.99 22.87 -11.78
C LEU A 360 18.85 21.62 -11.55
N ILE A 361 19.86 21.72 -10.69
CA ILE A 361 20.60 20.56 -10.21
C ILE A 361 19.62 19.82 -9.31
N ILE A 362 19.08 18.71 -9.81
CA ILE A 362 18.30 17.79 -8.98
C ILE A 362 19.22 17.36 -7.84
N PRO A 363 18.90 17.69 -6.57
CA PRO A 363 19.80 17.41 -5.47
C PRO A 363 20.00 15.90 -5.32
N GLN A 364 21.22 15.48 -5.03
CA GLN A 364 21.56 14.08 -4.84
C GLN A 364 22.08 13.84 -3.42
N VAL A 365 21.61 12.77 -2.78
CA VAL A 365 22.02 12.41 -1.42
C VAL A 365 22.32 10.92 -1.35
N PRO A 366 23.49 10.50 -0.83
CA PRO A 366 23.77 9.09 -0.59
C PRO A 366 22.81 8.45 0.42
N LEU A 367 22.44 7.18 0.21
CA LEU A 367 21.59 6.41 1.12
C LEU A 367 22.18 6.34 2.55
N PHE A 368 23.49 6.20 2.67
CA PHE A 368 24.17 6.13 3.97
C PHE A 368 23.96 7.38 4.83
N ASN A 369 23.83 8.56 4.21
CA ASN A 369 23.62 9.82 4.92
C ASN A 369 22.23 9.87 5.57
N ILE A 370 21.19 9.40 4.87
CA ILE A 370 19.83 9.34 5.42
C ILE A 370 19.63 8.16 6.40
N LEU A 371 20.45 7.10 6.27
CA LEU A 371 20.50 6.00 7.22
C LEU A 371 21.27 6.34 8.51
N ALA A 372 22.13 7.36 8.49
CA ALA A 372 22.84 7.85 9.67
C ALA A 372 21.89 8.14 10.85
N LYS A 373 20.62 8.48 10.58
CA LYS A 373 19.55 8.59 11.59
C LYS A 373 19.46 7.41 12.57
N PHE A 374 19.84 6.19 12.16
CA PHE A 374 19.68 4.97 12.95
C PHE A 374 20.99 4.41 13.56
N ASN A 375 22.10 5.15 13.48
CA ASN A 375 23.39 4.73 14.07
C ASN A 375 23.46 4.88 15.59
N GLY A 376 22.45 5.51 16.22
CA GLY A 376 22.45 5.83 17.65
C GLY A 376 23.37 6.97 18.05
N ILE A 377 23.94 7.72 17.11
CA ILE A 377 24.76 8.91 17.33
C ILE A 377 23.99 10.15 16.87
N THR A 378 23.37 10.07 15.68
CA THR A 378 22.66 11.21 15.08
C THR A 378 21.38 11.52 15.85
N GLU A 379 21.33 12.73 16.40
CA GLU A 379 20.17 13.27 17.08
C GLU A 379 19.26 14.00 16.11
N LYS A 380 17.95 13.74 16.22
CA LYS A 380 16.94 14.43 15.44
C LYS A 380 16.03 15.23 16.36
N GLU A 381 15.86 16.51 16.04
CA GLU A 381 14.89 17.38 16.71
C GLU A 381 13.46 17.02 16.32
N TYR A 382 12.62 16.85 17.33
CA TYR A 382 11.17 16.72 17.22
C TYR A 382 10.52 17.84 18.01
N LYS A 383 9.85 18.76 17.30
CA LYS A 383 9.15 19.90 17.88
C LYS A 383 7.67 19.59 17.98
N THR A 384 7.15 19.58 19.21
CA THR A 384 5.72 19.55 19.51
C THR A 384 5.29 20.98 19.90
N TYR A 385 3.98 21.23 20.05
CA TYR A 385 3.44 22.57 20.35
C TYR A 385 4.03 23.25 21.60
N LYS A 386 4.53 22.49 22.59
CA LYS A 386 5.10 23.03 23.83
C LYS A 386 6.50 22.50 24.18
N GLU A 387 6.93 21.44 23.52
CA GLU A 387 8.08 20.64 23.95
C GLU A 387 8.94 20.26 22.76
N ASN A 388 10.25 20.40 22.95
CA ASN A 388 11.26 19.98 21.99
C ASN A 388 11.91 18.70 22.52
N PHE A 389 12.04 17.70 21.67
CA PHE A 389 12.72 16.45 22.00
C PHE A 389 13.87 16.22 21.04
N LEU A 390 15.00 15.76 21.56
CA LEU A 390 16.04 15.13 20.75
C LEU A 390 15.80 13.62 20.81
N LYS A 391 15.61 13.03 19.63
CA LYS A 391 15.47 11.58 19.49
C LYS A 391 16.64 11.00 18.73
N ARG A 392 17.24 9.97 19.32
CA ARG A 392 18.24 9.10 18.71
C ARG A 392 17.62 7.74 18.46
N PHE A 393 17.90 7.15 17.31
CA PHE A 393 17.40 5.84 16.93
C PHE A 393 18.58 4.89 16.77
N GLN A 394 18.43 3.67 17.27
CA GLN A 394 19.42 2.62 17.14
C GLN A 394 18.73 1.31 16.76
N LEU A 395 19.23 0.62 15.73
CA LEU A 395 18.67 -0.67 15.32
C LEU A 395 19.15 -1.79 16.25
N THR A 396 18.21 -2.58 16.75
CA THR A 396 18.49 -3.75 17.61
C THR A 396 18.17 -5.09 16.95
N LYS A 397 17.24 -5.11 16.01
CA LYS A 397 16.92 -6.33 15.27
C LYS A 397 16.59 -5.97 13.83
N LEU A 398 17.36 -6.53 12.90
CA LEU A 398 17.10 -6.39 11.48
C LEU A 398 16.16 -7.50 10.95
N PRO A 399 15.08 -7.15 10.22
CA PRO A 399 14.19 -8.12 9.60
C PRO A 399 14.83 -8.78 8.36
N PRO A 400 14.42 -9.99 7.97
CA PRO A 400 14.87 -10.61 6.72
C PRO A 400 14.56 -9.75 5.48
N TYR A 401 13.43 -9.06 5.47
CA TYR A 401 13.09 -8.08 4.43
C TYR A 401 12.90 -6.71 5.07
N LEU A 402 13.73 -5.75 4.68
CA LEU A 402 13.72 -4.41 5.22
C LEU A 402 13.04 -3.45 4.24
N ILE A 403 12.08 -2.67 4.74
CA ILE A 403 11.38 -1.67 3.95
C ILE A 403 11.91 -0.28 4.32
N PHE A 404 12.33 0.50 3.32
CA PHE A 404 12.59 1.92 3.47
C PHE A 404 11.45 2.72 2.85
N CYS A 405 10.89 3.64 3.64
CA CYS A 405 9.92 4.62 3.17
C CYS A 405 10.62 5.99 3.17
N ILE A 406 10.96 6.50 1.99
CA ILE A 406 11.65 7.78 1.83
C ILE A 406 10.59 8.88 1.86
N LYS A 407 10.66 9.74 2.89
CA LYS A 407 9.68 10.79 3.11
C LYS A 407 9.88 11.92 2.10
N ARG A 408 9.11 11.87 1.01
CA ARG A 408 9.12 12.89 -0.07
C ARG A 408 8.08 13.98 0.11
N PHE A 409 6.91 13.66 0.65
CA PHE A 409 5.83 14.61 0.80
C PHE A 409 5.89 15.30 2.16
N THR A 410 6.03 16.62 2.14
CA THR A 410 5.94 17.47 3.32
C THR A 410 4.80 18.46 3.14
N LYS A 411 3.97 18.59 4.16
CA LYS A 411 2.89 19.57 4.15
C LYS A 411 3.43 20.88 4.72
N ASN A 412 3.54 21.89 3.87
CA ASN A 412 3.77 23.26 4.28
C ASN A 412 2.43 23.92 4.67
N ASN A 413 2.45 25.15 5.17
CA ASN A 413 1.26 25.89 5.59
C ASN A 413 0.21 26.04 4.47
N PHE A 414 0.65 26.04 3.21
CA PHE A 414 -0.20 26.32 2.05
C PHE A 414 -0.50 25.11 1.17
N PHE A 415 0.52 24.29 0.89
CA PHE A 415 0.40 23.14 -0.02
C PHE A 415 1.31 21.99 0.42
N VAL A 416 1.07 20.82 -0.15
CA VAL A 416 1.98 19.68 -0.03
C VAL A 416 3.05 19.85 -1.09
N GLU A 417 4.31 19.87 -0.66
CA GLU A 417 5.47 19.91 -1.55
C GLU A 417 6.09 18.51 -1.63
N LYS A 418 6.64 18.18 -2.79
CA LYS A 418 7.41 16.96 -3.02
C LYS A 418 8.89 17.32 -3.00
N ASN A 419 9.67 16.60 -2.23
CA ASN A 419 11.12 16.68 -2.26
C ASN A 419 11.67 15.92 -3.48
N PRO A 420 12.29 16.61 -4.47
CA PRO A 420 12.79 16.00 -5.70
C PRO A 420 14.18 15.35 -5.55
N THR A 421 14.74 15.30 -4.34
CA THR A 421 16.08 14.77 -4.10
C THR A 421 16.20 13.31 -4.53
N ILE A 422 17.18 13.01 -5.38
CA ILE A 422 17.51 11.65 -5.79
C ILE A 422 18.41 11.03 -4.73
N VAL A 423 18.03 9.83 -4.30
CA VAL A 423 18.83 9.06 -3.36
C VAL A 423 19.77 8.19 -4.15
N ASN A 424 21.08 8.34 -3.96
CA ASN A 424 22.06 7.44 -4.53
C ASN A 424 22.24 6.23 -3.62
N PHE A 425 21.83 5.05 -4.09
CA PHE A 425 21.93 3.79 -3.36
C PHE A 425 22.53 2.70 -4.25
N PRO A 426 23.42 1.84 -3.72
CA PRO A 426 23.85 0.66 -4.45
C PRO A 426 22.71 -0.36 -4.47
N ILE A 427 22.42 -0.94 -5.63
CA ILE A 427 21.33 -1.94 -5.79
C ILE A 427 21.60 -3.27 -5.06
N THR A 428 22.87 -3.56 -4.77
CA THR A 428 23.31 -4.79 -4.12
C THR A 428 24.35 -4.47 -3.07
N ASN A 429 24.49 -5.34 -2.07
CA ASN A 429 25.54 -5.28 -1.06
C ASN A 429 25.54 -4.01 -0.19
N VAL A 430 24.36 -3.60 0.30
CA VAL A 430 24.27 -2.59 1.37
C VAL A 430 24.52 -3.27 2.71
N ASP A 431 25.64 -2.99 3.36
CA ASP A 431 25.88 -3.44 4.73
C ASP A 431 25.26 -2.46 5.73
N LEU A 432 24.44 -3.00 6.64
CA LEU A 432 23.81 -2.23 7.72
C LEU A 432 24.47 -2.46 9.07
N ARG A 433 25.60 -3.19 9.13
CA ARG A 433 26.28 -3.55 10.38
C ARG A 433 26.60 -2.35 11.27
N GLU A 434 27.07 -1.25 10.69
CA GLU A 434 27.47 -0.04 11.43
C GLU A 434 26.29 0.67 12.12
N TYR A 435 25.06 0.39 11.71
CA TYR A 435 23.85 0.96 12.32
C TYR A 435 23.34 0.14 13.52
N LEU A 436 23.96 -1.02 13.80
CA LEU A 436 23.60 -1.90 14.89
C LEU A 436 24.50 -1.64 16.10
N SER A 437 23.94 -1.76 17.31
CA SER A 437 24.74 -1.78 18.54
C SER A 437 25.72 -2.95 18.53
N GLU A 438 26.89 -2.78 19.15
CA GLU A 438 27.93 -3.80 19.22
C GLU A 438 27.45 -5.12 19.83
N GLU A 439 26.58 -5.04 20.85
CA GLU A 439 25.85 -6.17 21.45
C GLU A 439 25.10 -7.03 20.41
N VAL A 440 24.52 -6.36 19.41
CA VAL A 440 23.61 -6.94 18.42
C VAL A 440 24.38 -7.41 17.19
N GLN A 441 25.48 -6.74 16.85
CA GLN A 441 26.36 -7.16 15.76
C GLN A 441 26.92 -8.57 16.00
N ALA A 442 27.18 -8.96 17.25
CA ALA A 442 27.60 -10.31 17.59
C ALA A 442 26.51 -11.38 17.32
N VAL A 443 25.24 -11.00 17.42
CA VAL A 443 24.08 -11.88 17.21
C VAL A 443 23.71 -11.97 15.72
N HIS A 444 23.84 -10.85 14.99
CA HIS A 444 23.48 -10.77 13.59
C HIS A 444 24.64 -11.19 12.68
N LYS A 445 24.65 -12.47 12.29
CA LYS A 445 25.66 -13.04 11.39
C LYS A 445 25.67 -12.43 9.99
N ASN A 446 24.50 -12.02 9.49
CA ASN A 446 24.33 -11.44 8.15
C ASN A 446 23.63 -10.08 8.29
N THR A 447 24.22 -9.04 7.71
CA THR A 447 23.72 -7.66 7.73
C THR A 447 23.72 -7.00 6.35
N THR A 448 24.06 -7.77 5.32
CA THR A 448 24.09 -7.33 3.93
C THR A 448 22.74 -7.48 3.26
N TYR A 449 22.31 -6.45 2.55
CA TYR A 449 21.02 -6.36 1.89
C TYR A 449 21.14 -6.08 0.38
N ASP A 450 20.23 -6.68 -0.39
CA ASP A 450 20.04 -6.42 -1.81
C ASP A 450 18.66 -5.85 -2.07
N LEU A 451 18.57 -4.89 -2.99
CA LEU A 451 17.30 -4.32 -3.41
C LEU A 451 16.53 -5.34 -4.25
N ILE A 452 15.23 -5.51 -3.96
CA ILE A 452 14.35 -6.39 -4.73
C ILE A 452 13.14 -5.68 -5.33
N ALA A 453 12.76 -4.53 -4.75
CA ALA A 453 11.66 -3.72 -5.23
C ALA A 453 11.91 -2.24 -4.90
N ASN A 454 11.61 -1.35 -5.85
CA ASN A 454 11.73 0.09 -5.71
C ASN A 454 10.51 0.77 -6.34
N ILE A 455 9.58 1.23 -5.51
CA ILE A 455 8.45 2.05 -5.91
C ILE A 455 8.93 3.48 -6.08
N VAL A 456 8.55 4.08 -7.20
CA VAL A 456 8.84 5.45 -7.58
C VAL A 456 7.52 6.20 -7.70
N HIS A 457 7.53 7.46 -7.28
CA HIS A 457 6.45 8.39 -7.55
C HIS A 457 6.97 9.48 -8.48
N ASP A 458 6.39 9.59 -9.68
CA ASP A 458 6.70 10.64 -10.65
C ASP A 458 5.63 11.73 -10.62
N GLY A 459 6.01 12.97 -10.97
CA GLY A 459 5.09 14.10 -11.02
C GLY A 459 4.82 14.77 -9.67
N LYS A 460 3.79 15.64 -9.63
CA LYS A 460 3.43 16.48 -8.48
C LYS A 460 2.58 15.70 -7.46
N PRO A 461 2.50 16.14 -6.19
CA PRO A 461 1.71 15.45 -5.15
C PRO A 461 0.21 15.24 -5.46
N SER A 462 -0.39 16.06 -6.32
CA SER A 462 -1.82 16.00 -6.64
C SER A 462 -2.17 15.24 -7.91
N GLU A 463 -1.21 15.07 -8.81
CA GLU A 463 -1.38 14.54 -10.18
C GLU A 463 -0.24 13.60 -10.56
N GLY A 464 0.34 12.94 -9.57
CA GLY A 464 1.48 12.05 -9.75
C GLY A 464 1.07 10.66 -10.18
N SER A 465 2.06 9.89 -10.64
CA SER A 465 1.89 8.49 -11.01
C SER A 465 2.87 7.61 -10.26
N TYR A 466 2.44 6.42 -9.88
CA TYR A 466 3.31 5.41 -9.29
C TYR A 466 3.75 4.37 -10.32
N ARG A 467 5.05 4.05 -10.30
CA ARG A 467 5.63 2.90 -10.99
C ARG A 467 6.52 2.13 -10.04
N ILE A 468 6.86 0.90 -10.40
CA ILE A 468 7.70 0.04 -9.57
C ILE A 468 8.76 -0.66 -10.40
N HIS A 469 10.00 -0.65 -9.91
CA HIS A 469 11.06 -1.52 -10.42
C HIS A 469 11.12 -2.77 -9.54
N VAL A 470 11.03 -3.95 -10.13
CA VAL A 470 11.12 -5.24 -9.41
C VAL A 470 12.23 -6.10 -9.99
N LEU A 471 12.96 -6.77 -9.11
CA LEU A 471 13.97 -7.76 -9.48
C LEU A 471 13.29 -9.11 -9.69
N HIS A 472 13.42 -9.69 -10.87
CA HIS A 472 13.03 -11.07 -11.10
C HIS A 472 14.15 -12.01 -10.63
N HIS A 473 13.90 -12.71 -9.51
CA HIS A 473 14.88 -13.56 -8.82
C HIS A 473 15.54 -14.61 -9.72
N GLY A 474 14.78 -15.25 -10.62
CA GLY A 474 15.31 -16.34 -11.45
C GLY A 474 16.18 -15.90 -12.62
N THR A 475 16.02 -14.66 -13.10
CA THR A 475 16.80 -14.13 -14.23
C THR A 475 17.84 -13.10 -13.81
N GLY A 476 17.71 -12.52 -12.61
CA GLY A 476 18.52 -11.37 -12.17
C GLY A 476 18.22 -10.08 -12.92
N LYS A 477 17.16 -10.05 -13.75
CA LYS A 477 16.76 -8.88 -14.53
C LYS A 477 15.78 -8.00 -13.76
N TRP A 478 15.81 -6.71 -14.06
CA TRP A 478 14.91 -5.72 -13.49
C TRP A 478 13.82 -5.36 -14.48
N TYR A 479 12.61 -5.22 -13.97
CA TYR A 479 11.46 -4.81 -14.76
C TYR A 479 10.80 -3.60 -14.11
N GLU A 480 10.49 -2.60 -14.92
CA GLU A 480 9.62 -1.50 -14.54
C GLU A 480 8.18 -1.87 -14.88
N LEU A 481 7.30 -1.77 -13.89
CA LEU A 481 5.86 -1.96 -14.05
C LEU A 481 5.18 -0.64 -13.74
N GLN A 482 4.45 -0.14 -14.72
CA GLN A 482 3.53 0.97 -14.58
C GLN A 482 2.16 0.48 -15.01
N ASP A 483 1.34 0.12 -14.02
CA ASP A 483 0.04 -0.51 -14.21
C ASP A 483 0.11 -1.73 -15.17
N LEU A 484 -0.44 -1.60 -16.38
CA LEU A 484 -0.48 -2.67 -17.38
C LEU A 484 0.83 -2.82 -18.15
N GLN A 485 1.67 -1.78 -18.18
CA GLN A 485 2.89 -1.76 -18.97
C GLN A 485 4.03 -2.40 -18.17
N VAL A 486 4.77 -3.28 -18.83
CA VAL A 486 5.93 -3.97 -18.27
C VAL A 486 7.11 -3.77 -19.22
N THR A 487 8.17 -3.14 -18.73
CA THR A 487 9.37 -2.79 -19.51
C THR A 487 10.61 -3.35 -18.81
N ASP A 488 11.60 -3.81 -19.58
CA ASP A 488 12.92 -4.21 -19.04
C ASP A 488 13.71 -2.93 -18.75
N ILE A 489 14.33 -2.84 -17.57
CA ILE A 489 15.08 -1.65 -17.13
C ILE A 489 16.49 -2.03 -16.70
N LEU A 490 17.47 -1.20 -17.09
CA LEU A 490 18.84 -1.40 -16.67
C LEU A 490 19.01 -1.08 -15.19
N PRO A 491 19.81 -1.86 -14.43
CA PRO A 491 19.97 -1.64 -12.99
C PRO A 491 20.49 -0.25 -12.62
N GLN A 492 21.30 0.36 -13.48
CA GLN A 492 21.84 1.71 -13.31
C GLN A 492 20.78 2.81 -13.38
N MET A 493 19.66 2.57 -14.07
CA MET A 493 18.58 3.56 -14.20
C MET A 493 17.71 3.64 -12.94
N ILE A 494 17.72 2.59 -12.11
CA ILE A 494 16.90 2.51 -10.89
C ILE A 494 17.30 3.60 -9.90
N THR A 495 18.60 3.86 -9.76
CA THR A 495 19.15 4.84 -8.80
C THR A 495 18.92 6.29 -9.22
N LEU A 496 18.58 6.53 -10.49
CA LEU A 496 18.28 7.86 -11.03
C LEU A 496 16.83 8.30 -10.77
N SER A 497 15.98 7.37 -10.32
CA SER A 497 14.56 7.62 -10.07
C SER A 497 14.30 8.19 -8.67
N GLU A 498 13.18 8.89 -8.51
CA GLU A 498 12.72 9.41 -7.22
C GLU A 498 12.17 8.28 -6.33
N ALA A 499 13.06 7.40 -5.88
CA ALA A 499 12.75 6.25 -5.02
C ALA A 499 11.88 6.67 -3.82
N TYR A 500 10.71 6.07 -3.69
CA TYR A 500 9.73 6.41 -2.67
C TYR A 500 9.62 5.32 -1.60
N ILE A 501 9.44 4.07 -2.02
CA ILE A 501 9.44 2.90 -1.12
C ILE A 501 10.39 1.87 -1.69
N GLN A 502 11.25 1.31 -0.85
CA GLN A 502 12.19 0.27 -1.24
C GLN A 502 12.01 -0.95 -0.36
N ILE A 503 12.14 -2.13 -0.95
CA ILE A 503 12.21 -3.41 -0.21
C ILE A 503 13.56 -4.05 -0.50
N TRP A 504 14.23 -4.41 0.58
CA TRP A 504 15.56 -4.99 0.58
C TRP A 504 15.53 -6.39 1.19
N LYS A 505 16.10 -7.38 0.51
CA LYS A 505 16.27 -8.76 0.98
C LYS A 505 17.62 -8.88 1.67
N ARG A 506 17.64 -9.43 2.89
CA ARG A 506 18.89 -9.81 3.55
C ARG A 506 19.51 -11.02 2.84
N ARG A 507 20.81 -10.98 2.56
CA ARG A 507 21.54 -12.15 2.06
C ARG A 507 21.68 -13.17 3.17
N ASP A 508 21.43 -14.43 2.84
CA ASP A 508 21.80 -15.56 3.67
C ASP A 508 23.10 -16.16 3.13
N ASN A 509 24.06 -16.45 4.02
CA ASN A 509 25.44 -16.86 3.66
C ASN A 509 25.54 -18.09 2.74
N ASP A 510 24.48 -18.87 2.57
CA ASP A 510 24.48 -20.05 1.72
C ASP A 510 24.50 -19.72 0.21
N GLU A 511 24.16 -18.48 -0.21
CA GLU A 511 24.19 -18.08 -1.63
C GLU A 511 25.62 -17.80 -2.15
N THR A 512 26.58 -17.54 -1.25
CA THR A 512 27.98 -17.23 -1.61
C THR A 512 28.77 -18.41 -2.19
N ASN A 513 28.29 -19.64 -2.01
CA ASN A 513 28.96 -20.86 -2.51
C ASN A 513 28.53 -21.27 -3.94
N GLN A 514 27.63 -20.53 -4.60
CA GLN A 514 27.14 -20.89 -5.94
C GLN A 514 27.58 -19.93 -7.07
N GLN A 515 28.22 -18.80 -6.75
CA GLN A 515 28.74 -17.86 -7.77
C GLN A 515 30.26 -17.96 -7.98
N GLY A 516 30.90 -18.96 -7.38
CA GLY A 516 32.35 -19.19 -7.46
C GLY A 516 32.72 -20.63 -7.81
N ALA A 517 32.03 -21.25 -8.76
CA ALA A 517 32.39 -22.56 -9.33
C ALA A 517 32.32 -22.51 -10.86
#